data_AF-X1QIN5-F1
#
_entry.id   AF-X1QIN5-F1
#
_cell.length_a   1.000
_cell.length_b   1.000
_cell.length_c   1.000
_cell.angle_alpha   90.00
_cell.angle_beta   90.00
_cell.angle_gamma   90.00
#
_symmetry.space_group_name_H-M   'P 1'
#
loop_
_entity.id
_entity.type
_entity.pdbx_description
1 polymer ?
#
loop_
_entity_poly.entity_id
_entity_poly.type
_entity_poly.pdbx_seq_one_letter_code
_entity_poly.pdbx_strand_id
1 'polypeptide(L)'
;VVKLFLNFLFGFIFILIVIVFSKRLIIPKIPGVTGAVYIGLFEMGITFVLWLKALKLSETTAQVSNLIYLTPFLSLLIINITVGEKILISTIIGLILIVMGIIMQQYNTRPFHQNQVFDE
;
A
#
# COMPACT_ATOMS: atom_id res chain seq x y z
N VAL A 1 -14.01 10.68 -1.82
CA VAL A 1 -14.95 9.59 -1.43
C VAL A 1 -15.57 8.92 -2.65
N VAL A 2 -16.23 9.66 -3.57
CA VAL A 2 -16.85 9.08 -4.78
C VAL A 2 -15.85 8.28 -5.65
N LYS A 3 -14.67 8.84 -5.96
CA LYS A 3 -13.61 8.12 -6.72
C LYS A 3 -13.17 6.81 -6.06
N LEU A 4 -13.15 6.76 -4.73
CA LEU A 4 -12.74 5.59 -3.98
C LEU A 4 -13.85 4.51 -3.99
N PHE A 5 -15.10 4.93 -3.81
CA PHE A 5 -16.24 4.04 -3.91
C PHE A 5 -16.33 3.37 -5.29
N LEU A 6 -16.09 4.13 -6.37
CA LEU A 6 -16.03 3.55 -7.72
C LEU A 6 -14.92 2.51 -7.84
N ASN A 7 -13.73 2.75 -7.27
CA ASN A 7 -12.62 1.80 -7.34
C ASN A 7 -12.97 0.48 -6.63
N PHE A 8 -13.55 0.56 -5.44
CA PHE A 8 -14.04 -0.62 -4.72
C PHE A 8 -15.18 -1.34 -5.45
N LEU A 9 -16.12 -0.59 -6.05
CA LEU A 9 -17.24 -1.16 -6.80
C LEU A 9 -16.76 -1.91 -8.05
N PHE A 10 -15.86 -1.30 -8.84
CA PHE A 10 -15.24 -1.97 -9.98
C PHE A 10 -14.46 -3.20 -9.53
N GLY A 11 -13.63 -3.07 -8.49
CA GLY A 11 -12.88 -4.20 -7.93
C GLY A 11 -13.79 -5.36 -7.50
N PHE A 12 -14.90 -5.07 -6.82
CA PHE A 12 -15.90 -6.07 -6.42
C PHE A 12 -16.52 -6.77 -7.63
N ILE A 13 -16.91 -6.02 -8.67
CA ILE A 13 -17.47 -6.58 -9.91
C ILE A 13 -16.44 -7.50 -10.60
N PHE A 14 -15.19 -7.07 -10.73
CA PHE A 14 -14.13 -7.88 -11.33
C PHE A 14 -13.87 -9.17 -10.54
N ILE A 15 -13.78 -9.08 -9.22
CA ILE A 15 -13.60 -10.25 -8.35
C ILE A 15 -14.80 -11.21 -8.48
N LEU A 16 -16.03 -10.69 -8.52
CA LEU A 16 -17.23 -11.49 -8.69
C LEU A 16 -17.23 -12.24 -10.03
N ILE A 17 -16.86 -11.57 -11.13
CA ILE A 17 -16.69 -12.19 -12.45
C ILE A 17 -15.67 -13.33 -12.37
N VAL A 18 -14.49 -13.09 -11.77
CA VAL A 18 -13.45 -14.11 -11.63
C VAL A 18 -13.92 -15.31 -10.80
N ILE A 19 -14.69 -15.10 -9.74
CA ILE A 19 -15.25 -16.18 -8.91
C ILE A 19 -16.25 -17.03 -9.71
N VAL A 20 -17.13 -16.38 -10.47
CA VAL A 20 -18.13 -17.06 -11.32
C VAL A 20 -17.43 -17.91 -12.39
N PHE A 21 -16.39 -17.38 -13.04
CA PHE A 21 -15.63 -18.11 -14.06
C PHE A 21 -14.76 -19.23 -13.48
N SER A 22 -14.18 -19.03 -12.29
CA SER A 22 -13.27 -19.99 -11.67
C SER A 22 -13.97 -21.22 -11.09
N LYS A 23 -15.32 -21.24 -10.99
CA LYS A 23 -16.17 -22.32 -10.44
C LYS A 23 -15.76 -22.87 -9.06
N ARG A 24 -14.76 -22.29 -8.39
CA ARG A 24 -14.33 -22.60 -7.02
C ARG A 24 -15.05 -21.69 -6.03
N LEU A 25 -16.36 -21.87 -5.92
CA LEU A 25 -17.15 -21.25 -4.85
C LEU A 25 -16.90 -22.01 -3.54
N ILE A 26 -15.81 -21.68 -2.88
CA ILE A 26 -15.57 -22.11 -1.51
C ILE A 26 -16.34 -21.13 -0.63
N ILE A 27 -17.47 -21.56 -0.07
CA ILE A 27 -18.23 -20.75 0.89
C ILE A 27 -17.37 -20.69 2.17
N PRO A 28 -16.82 -19.52 2.52
CA PRO A 28 -16.02 -19.42 3.74
C PRO A 28 -16.92 -19.68 4.95
N LYS A 29 -16.39 -20.42 5.93
CA LYS A 29 -17.04 -20.56 7.24
C LYS A 29 -17.19 -19.17 7.88
N ILE A 30 -18.16 -19.00 8.78
CA ILE A 30 -18.44 -17.76 9.54
C ILE A 30 -17.16 -17.00 9.99
N PRO A 31 -16.13 -17.64 10.59
CA PRO A 31 -14.90 -16.93 10.98
C PRO A 31 -14.14 -16.28 9.82
N GLY A 32 -14.18 -16.89 8.62
CA GLY A 32 -13.57 -16.33 7.42
C GLY A 32 -14.31 -15.10 6.90
N VAL A 33 -15.64 -15.08 7.02
CA VAL A 33 -16.46 -13.91 6.64
C VAL A 33 -16.19 -12.74 7.58
N THR A 34 -16.15 -12.98 8.89
CA THR A 34 -15.84 -11.92 9.87
C THR A 34 -14.43 -11.36 9.70
N GLY A 35 -13.44 -12.21 9.40
CA GLY A 35 -12.08 -11.76 9.08
C GLY A 35 -12.04 -10.92 7.79
N ALA A 36 -12.73 -11.36 6.74
CA ALA A 36 -12.81 -10.60 5.49
C ALA A 36 -13.47 -9.23 5.66
N VAL A 37 -14.51 -9.13 6.48
CA VAL A 37 -15.16 -7.85 6.81
C VAL A 37 -14.21 -6.94 7.60
N TYR A 38 -13.47 -7.48 8.58
CA TYR A 38 -12.49 -6.71 9.35
C TYR A 38 -11.38 -6.16 8.45
N ILE A 39 -10.74 -7.02 7.65
CA ILE A 39 -9.65 -6.65 6.74
C ILE A 39 -10.16 -5.64 5.68
N GLY A 40 -11.34 -5.89 5.12
CA GLY A 40 -11.94 -5.02 4.11
C GLY A 40 -12.27 -3.63 4.63
N LEU A 41 -12.85 -3.51 5.83
CA LEU A 41 -13.25 -2.22 6.40
C LEU A 41 -12.08 -1.48 7.06
N PHE A 42 -11.37 -2.13 7.98
CA PHE A 42 -10.34 -1.47 8.79
C PHE A 42 -9.01 -1.37 8.05
N GLU A 43 -8.48 -2.48 7.55
CA GLU A 43 -7.16 -2.50 6.92
C GLU A 43 -7.17 -1.83 5.55
N MET A 44 -8.12 -2.17 4.69
CA MET A 44 -8.14 -1.65 3.32
C MET A 44 -9.06 -0.43 3.14
N GLY A 45 -10.24 -0.39 3.75
CA GLY A 45 -11.19 0.70 3.58
C GLY A 45 -10.75 2.01 4.24
N ILE A 46 -10.66 2.02 5.57
CA ILE A 46 -10.32 3.21 6.37
C ILE A 46 -8.91 3.70 6.05
N THR A 47 -7.93 2.81 5.97
CA THR A 47 -6.53 3.17 5.65
C THR A 47 -6.44 3.88 4.30
N PHE A 48 -7.19 3.44 3.28
CA PHE A 48 -7.16 4.07 1.97
C PHE A 48 -7.87 5.44 1.94
N VAL A 49 -8.92 5.62 2.74
CA VAL A 49 -9.53 6.95 2.95
C VAL A 49 -8.54 7.89 3.62
N LEU A 50 -7.86 7.44 4.68
CA LEU A 50 -6.83 8.22 5.36
C LEU A 50 -5.66 8.55 4.43
N TRP A 51 -5.24 7.59 3.61
CA TRP A 51 -4.21 7.77 2.59
C TRP A 51 -4.58 8.85 1.57
N LEU A 52 -5.77 8.77 0.98
CA LEU A 52 -6.26 9.78 0.04
C LEU A 52 -6.42 11.15 0.71
N LYS A 53 -6.81 11.18 1.99
CA LYS A 53 -6.90 12.41 2.77
C LYS A 53 -5.50 13.02 2.98
N ALA A 54 -4.51 12.20 3.31
CA ALA A 54 -3.12 12.63 3.46
C ALA A 54 -2.55 13.17 2.14
N LEU A 55 -2.79 12.48 1.02
CA LEU A 55 -2.40 12.96 -0.31
C LEU A 55 -3.04 14.31 -0.67
N LYS A 56 -4.29 14.56 -0.25
CA LYS A 56 -4.99 15.82 -0.52
C LYS A 56 -4.54 16.97 0.40
N LEU A 57 -4.09 16.65 1.62
CA LEU A 57 -3.66 17.64 2.61
C LEU A 57 -2.16 17.97 2.51
N SER A 58 -1.36 17.08 1.90
CA SER A 58 0.08 17.26 1.70
C SER A 58 0.35 18.24 0.55
N GLU A 59 1.22 19.21 0.78
CA GLU A 59 1.63 20.21 -0.21
C GLU A 59 2.35 19.60 -1.42
N THR A 60 2.94 18.40 -1.25
CA THR A 60 3.53 17.63 -2.35
C THR A 60 3.16 16.15 -2.24
N THR A 61 2.70 15.57 -3.35
CA THR A 61 2.43 14.13 -3.50
C THR A 61 3.68 13.27 -3.18
N ALA A 62 4.87 13.85 -3.36
CA ALA A 62 6.16 13.22 -3.10
C ALA A 62 6.41 12.89 -1.62
N GLN A 63 5.97 13.74 -0.68
CA GLN A 63 6.18 13.49 0.76
C GLN A 63 5.38 12.26 1.23
N VAL A 64 4.14 12.15 0.80
CA VAL A 64 3.28 11.00 1.14
C VAL A 64 3.81 9.73 0.45
N SER A 65 4.26 9.81 -0.81
CA SER A 65 4.87 8.68 -1.52
C SER A 65 6.16 8.20 -0.87
N ASN A 66 6.96 9.09 -0.29
CA ASN A 66 8.18 8.72 0.44
C ASN A 66 7.87 7.87 1.68
N LEU A 67 6.71 8.06 2.31
CA LEU A 67 6.30 7.29 3.48
C LEU A 67 6.02 5.82 3.14
N ILE A 68 5.63 5.50 1.90
CA ILE A 68 5.44 4.12 1.44
C ILE A 68 6.75 3.34 1.54
N TYR A 69 7.90 3.99 1.28
CA TYR A 69 9.20 3.34 1.36
C TYR A 69 9.59 2.89 2.78
N LEU A 70 8.94 3.41 3.82
CA LEU A 70 9.11 2.91 5.19
C LEU A 70 8.31 1.63 5.46
N THR A 71 7.30 1.31 4.65
CA THR A 71 6.44 0.12 4.79
C THR A 71 7.24 -1.19 4.88
N PRO A 72 8.22 -1.51 4.01
CA PRO A 72 8.99 -2.76 4.12
C PRO A 72 9.76 -2.87 5.44
N PHE A 73 10.29 -1.76 5.95
CA PHE A 73 10.99 -1.75 7.25
C PHE A 73 10.01 -2.01 8.40
N LEU A 74 8.88 -1.30 8.41
CA LEU A 74 7.86 -1.44 9.45
C LEU A 74 7.23 -2.85 9.43
N SER A 75 6.98 -3.39 8.23
CA SER A 75 6.49 -4.76 8.03
C SER A 75 7.45 -5.79 8.60
N LEU A 76 8.76 -5.67 8.34
CA LEU A 76 9.77 -6.58 8.90
C LEU A 76 9.83 -6.52 10.43
N LEU A 77 9.75 -5.32 11.01
CA LEU A 77 9.73 -5.14 12.46
C LEU A 77 8.49 -5.81 13.07
N ILE A 78 7.31 -5.60 12.49
CA ILE A 78 6.06 -6.20 12.96
C ILE A 78 6.10 -7.72 12.83
N ILE A 79 6.58 -8.26 11.70
CA ILE A 79 6.68 -9.71 11.47
C ILE A 79 7.62 -10.35 12.49
N ASN A 80 8.77 -9.72 12.78
CA ASN A 80 9.68 -10.24 13.79
C ASN A 80 9.04 -10.32 15.19
N ILE A 81 8.28 -9.29 15.58
CA ILE A 81 7.61 -9.25 16.88
C ILE A 81 6.41 -10.22 16.93
N THR A 82 5.64 -10.31 15.85
CA THR A 82 4.35 -11.03 15.83
C THR A 82 4.52 -12.54 15.58
N VAL A 83 5.43 -12.91 14.68
CA VAL A 83 5.65 -14.31 14.27
C VAL A 83 6.72 -14.97 15.14
N GLY A 84 7.60 -14.19 15.78
CA GLY A 84 8.60 -14.71 16.73
C GLY A 84 9.70 -15.56 16.11
N GLU A 85 9.80 -15.62 14.79
CA GLU A 85 10.86 -16.35 14.11
C GLU A 85 12.20 -15.61 14.18
N LYS A 86 13.28 -16.38 14.34
CA LYS A 86 14.65 -15.87 14.35
C LYS A 86 14.94 -15.22 13.00
N ILE A 87 15.20 -13.91 13.00
CA ILE A 87 15.56 -13.17 11.80
C ILE A 87 16.81 -13.81 11.19
N LEU A 88 16.66 -14.44 10.03
CA LEU A 88 17.79 -14.91 9.25
C LEU A 88 18.55 -13.70 8.69
N ILE A 89 19.87 -13.84 8.55
CA ILE A 89 20.78 -12.84 7.97
C ILE A 89 20.33 -12.42 6.56
N SER A 90 19.65 -13.30 5.81
CA SER A 90 19.03 -12.98 4.51
C SER A 90 18.04 -11.81 4.58
N THR A 91 17.30 -11.67 5.67
CA THR A 91 16.34 -10.57 5.90
C THR A 91 17.05 -9.24 6.09
N ILE A 92 18.20 -9.26 6.78
CA ILE A 92 19.03 -8.07 7.00
C ILE A 92 19.64 -7.62 5.67
N ILE A 93 20.14 -8.56 4.87
CA ILE A 93 20.69 -8.26 3.53
C ILE A 93 19.58 -7.69 2.63
N GLY A 94 18.39 -8.29 2.62
CA GLY A 94 17.24 -7.77 1.89
C GLY A 94 16.85 -6.36 2.34
N LEU A 95 16.86 -6.10 3.64
CA LEU A 95 16.58 -4.76 4.18
C LEU A 95 17.62 -3.72 3.74
N ILE A 96 18.91 -4.06 3.80
CA ILE A 96 19.99 -3.17 3.32
C ILE A 96 19.80 -2.87 1.83
N LEU A 97 19.45 -3.87 1.03
CA LEU A 97 19.21 -3.71 -0.41
C LEU A 97 18.01 -2.78 -0.70
N ILE A 98 16.92 -2.93 0.06
CA ILE A 98 15.75 -2.03 -0.03
C ILE A 98 16.13 -0.60 0.35
N VAL A 99 16.83 -0.40 1.47
CA VAL A 99 17.26 0.93 1.92
C VAL A 99 18.18 1.59 0.88
N MET A 100 19.14 0.86 0.32
CA MET A 100 20.00 1.34 -0.76
C MET A 100 19.19 1.74 -2.00
N GLY A 101 18.21 0.92 -2.41
CA GLY A 101 17.33 1.23 -3.53
C GLY A 101 16.50 2.50 -3.32
N ILE A 102 15.97 2.70 -2.10
CA ILE A 102 15.20 3.90 -1.74
C ILE A 102 16.09 5.15 -1.79
N ILE A 103 17.28 5.09 -1.21
CA ILE A 103 18.24 6.20 -1.21
C ILE A 103 18.57 6.58 -2.66
N MET A 104 18.87 5.60 -3.52
CA MET A 104 19.16 5.83 -4.93
C MET A 104 17.97 6.44 -5.69
N GLN A 105 16.75 5.96 -5.43
CA GLN A 105 15.52 6.50 -6.03
C GLN A 105 15.24 7.95 -5.60
N GLN A 106 15.49 8.27 -4.33
CA GLN A 106 15.30 9.61 -3.79
C GLN A 106 16.29 10.61 -4.38
N TYR A 107 17.54 10.20 -4.62
CA TYR A 107 18.53 11.06 -5.29
C TYR A 107 18.20 11.34 -6.76
N ASN A 108 17.55 10.42 -7.47
CA ASN A 108 17.16 10.61 -8.87
C ASN A 108 15.84 11.38 -9.05
N THR A 109 15.05 11.55 -7.97
CA THR A 109 13.81 12.34 -7.96
C THR A 109 14.08 13.79 -7.53
N ARG A 110 15.15 14.41 -8.05
CA ARG A 110 15.30 15.87 -8.00
C ARG A 110 14.41 16.51 -9.08
N PRO A 111 13.70 17.61 -8.79
CA PRO A 111 12.72 18.18 -9.69
C PRO A 111 13.44 18.83 -10.88
N PHE A 112 13.27 18.27 -12.07
CA PHE A 112 13.46 19.02 -13.30
C PHE A 112 12.11 19.68 -13.64
N HIS A 113 12.14 21.01 -13.77
CA HIS A 113 11.05 21.96 -14.13
C HIS A 113 10.39 22.73 -12.98
N GLN A 114 11.19 23.54 -12.30
CA GLN A 114 10.77 24.90 -11.99
C GLN A 114 11.73 25.84 -12.71
N ASN A 115 11.33 26.28 -13.91
CA ASN A 115 11.82 27.41 -14.70
C ASN A 115 11.19 27.26 -16.08
N GLN A 116 10.03 27.90 -16.34
CA GLN A 116 9.51 28.28 -17.67
C GLN A 116 8.11 28.95 -17.56
N VAL A 117 7.89 29.78 -16.55
CA VAL A 117 6.80 30.79 -16.57
C VAL A 117 7.36 31.98 -15.80
N PHE A 118 7.80 33.02 -16.50
CA PHE A 118 8.05 34.42 -16.07
C PHE A 118 9.15 35.09 -16.93
N ASP A 119 9.22 34.79 -18.22
CA ASP A 119 9.87 35.67 -19.20
C ASP A 119 8.99 35.65 -20.48
N GLU A 120 7.94 36.48 -20.47
CA GLU A 120 7.38 37.27 -21.59
C GLU A 120 6.07 37.96 -21.17
#